data_AF-A0A6C0LE90-F1
#
_entry.id   AF-A0A6C0LE90-F1
#
_cell.length_a   1.000
_cell.length_b   1.000
_cell.length_c   1.000
_cell.angle_alpha   90.00
_cell.angle_beta   90.00
_cell.angle_gamma   90.00
#
_symmetry.space_group_name_H-M   'P 1'
#
loop_
_entity.id
_entity.type
_entity.pdbx_description
1 polymer ?
#
loop_
_entity_poly.entity_id
_entity_poly.type
_entity_poly.pdbx_seq_one_letter_code
_entity_poly.pdbx_strand_id
1 'polypeptide(L)'
;MALLFDKDSLQIRKLKNNNYTMEGEITNLKIDADELFSFKKFPILKELYKDIIDELQVTNIQDGTASYFIVFHHYFKDIGFPRLSLHLDVTRTKTNNILEFICSNAINGTTNLNPDYFILSFETFTIQMYINDFSIKIFIEIAIHCPFEIEPFVEKIVIQIIHKMFLRLKRFIEI
;
A
#
# COMPACT_ATOMS: atom_id res chain seq x y z
N MET A 1 -5.36 -11.37 -18.40
CA MET A 1 -4.99 -11.61 -16.99
C MET A 1 -3.76 -12.51 -16.94
N ALA A 2 -2.68 -12.08 -16.30
CA ALA A 2 -1.43 -12.82 -16.16
C ALA A 2 -1.00 -12.90 -14.69
N LEU A 3 -0.59 -14.08 -14.21
CA LEU A 3 -0.01 -14.25 -12.87
C LEU A 3 1.44 -13.75 -12.88
N LEU A 4 1.77 -12.78 -12.04
CA LEU A 4 3.10 -12.19 -11.95
C LEU A 4 3.91 -12.72 -10.77
N PHE A 5 3.21 -13.08 -9.67
CA PHE A 5 3.83 -13.55 -8.44
C PHE A 5 2.88 -14.47 -7.67
N ASP A 6 3.41 -15.55 -7.10
CA ASP A 6 2.68 -16.48 -6.25
C ASP A 6 3.66 -17.13 -5.25
N LYS A 7 3.68 -16.62 -4.01
CA LYS A 7 4.56 -17.12 -2.95
C LYS A 7 4.08 -16.65 -1.57
N ASP A 8 4.32 -17.45 -0.53
CA ASP A 8 4.11 -17.08 0.89
C ASP A 8 2.70 -16.59 1.21
N SER A 9 1.69 -17.21 0.58
CA SER A 9 0.27 -16.80 0.66
C SER A 9 -0.03 -15.42 0.05
N LEU A 10 0.83 -14.93 -0.84
CA LEU A 10 0.64 -13.70 -1.61
C LEU A 10 0.59 -14.00 -3.10
N GLN A 11 -0.45 -13.55 -3.76
CA GLN A 11 -0.62 -13.59 -5.22
C GLN A 11 -0.72 -12.18 -5.78
N ILE A 12 -0.01 -11.92 -6.87
CA ILE A 12 -0.11 -10.66 -7.61
C ILE A 12 -0.37 -10.98 -9.09
N ARG A 13 -1.42 -10.36 -9.64
CA ARG A 13 -1.88 -10.58 -11.01
C ARG A 13 -1.97 -9.25 -11.75
N LYS A 14 -1.61 -9.28 -13.04
CA LYS A 14 -1.88 -8.20 -13.99
C LYS A 14 -3.23 -8.46 -14.65
N LEU A 15 -4.18 -7.56 -14.48
CA LEU A 15 -5.48 -7.65 -15.14
C LEU A 15 -5.36 -7.18 -16.60
N LYS A 16 -4.84 -5.96 -16.77
CA LYS A 16 -4.56 -5.26 -18.02
C LYS A 16 -3.41 -4.27 -17.81
N ASN A 17 -3.05 -3.47 -18.82
CA ASN A 17 -1.99 -2.48 -18.70
C ASN A 17 -2.23 -1.57 -17.49
N ASN A 18 -1.21 -1.51 -16.62
CA ASN A 18 -1.19 -0.72 -15.39
C ASN A 18 -2.30 -1.03 -14.36
N ASN A 19 -3.02 -2.15 -14.51
CA ASN A 19 -4.03 -2.61 -13.56
C ASN A 19 -3.61 -3.94 -12.93
N TYR A 20 -3.60 -3.95 -11.59
CA TYR A 20 -3.07 -5.06 -10.81
C TYR A 20 -4.05 -5.45 -9.70
N THR A 21 -4.07 -6.74 -9.38
CA THR A 21 -4.67 -7.23 -8.14
C THR A 21 -3.62 -7.91 -7.29
N MET A 22 -3.79 -7.78 -5.98
CA MET A 22 -2.98 -8.42 -4.95
C MET A 22 -3.91 -9.09 -3.95
N GLU A 23 -3.66 -10.38 -3.70
CA GLU A 23 -4.41 -11.21 -2.76
C GLU A 23 -3.44 -11.83 -1.77
N GLY A 24 -3.65 -11.56 -0.48
CA GLY A 24 -2.80 -12.06 0.60
C GLY A 24 -3.61 -12.66 1.73
N GLU A 25 -3.07 -13.67 2.40
CA GLU A 25 -3.67 -14.22 3.63
C GLU A 25 -2.67 -14.26 4.79
N ILE A 26 -3.10 -13.73 5.92
CA ILE A 26 -2.35 -13.67 7.17
C ILE A 26 -3.14 -14.44 8.22
N THR A 27 -2.50 -15.37 8.92
CA THR A 27 -3.13 -16.03 10.06
C THR A 27 -3.16 -15.03 11.23
N ASN A 28 -4.31 -14.87 11.87
CA ASN A 28 -4.46 -13.97 13.01
C ASN A 28 -5.15 -14.70 14.15
N LEU A 29 -4.40 -15.00 15.21
CA LEU A 29 -4.93 -15.76 16.35
C LEU A 29 -5.23 -14.89 17.58
N LYS A 30 -4.79 -13.62 17.59
CA LYS A 30 -4.72 -12.84 18.84
C LYS A 30 -4.96 -11.34 18.70
N ILE A 31 -4.81 -10.77 17.50
CA ILE A 31 -4.78 -9.30 17.33
C ILE A 31 -6.15 -8.79 16.89
N ASP A 32 -6.63 -7.73 17.52
CA ASP A 32 -7.76 -6.98 16.99
C ASP A 32 -7.33 -6.23 15.73
N ALA A 33 -7.70 -6.77 14.57
CA ALA A 33 -7.38 -6.19 13.27
C ALA A 33 -7.98 -4.79 13.10
N ASP A 34 -9.14 -4.51 13.70
CA ASP A 34 -9.80 -3.23 13.59
C ASP A 34 -9.05 -2.13 14.36
N GLU A 35 -8.49 -2.47 15.52
CA GLU A 35 -7.59 -1.58 16.24
C GLU A 35 -6.25 -1.43 15.51
N LEU A 36 -5.68 -2.55 15.04
CA LEU A 36 -4.36 -2.57 14.38
C LEU A 36 -4.32 -1.67 13.15
N PHE A 37 -5.34 -1.75 12.30
CA PHE A 37 -5.45 -0.96 11.08
C PHE A 37 -6.18 0.38 11.29
N SER A 38 -6.26 0.85 12.54
CA SER A 38 -6.68 2.21 12.81
C SER A 38 -5.61 3.23 12.42
N PHE A 39 -6.02 4.41 11.96
CA PHE A 39 -5.09 5.48 11.59
C PHE A 39 -4.16 5.92 12.73
N LYS A 40 -4.58 5.73 13.99
CA LYS A 40 -3.77 6.03 15.18
C LYS A 40 -2.58 5.10 15.36
N LYS A 41 -2.64 3.87 14.84
CA LYS A 41 -1.58 2.85 14.96
C LYS A 41 -0.64 2.84 13.75
N PHE A 42 -0.89 3.69 12.76
CA PHE A 42 -0.07 3.79 11.56
C PHE A 42 1.43 4.12 11.81
N PRO A 43 1.84 4.83 12.88
CA PRO A 43 3.25 4.94 13.23
C PRO A 43 3.96 3.59 13.44
N ILE A 44 3.25 2.55 13.88
CA ILE A 44 3.79 1.18 13.99
C ILE A 44 4.13 0.63 12.60
N LEU A 45 3.26 0.89 11.62
CA LEU A 45 3.50 0.51 10.22
C LEU A 45 4.69 1.27 9.62
N LYS A 46 4.94 2.52 10.04
CA LYS A 46 6.17 3.24 9.66
C LYS A 46 7.42 2.49 10.09
N GLU A 47 7.49 2.11 11.36
CA GLU A 47 8.63 1.37 11.90
C GLU A 47 8.81 0.00 11.21
N LEU A 48 7.69 -0.66 10.89
CA LEU A 48 7.68 -1.93 10.17
C LEU A 48 8.31 -1.83 8.77
N TYR A 49 8.20 -0.67 8.11
CA TYR A 49 8.62 -0.44 6.73
C TYR A 49 9.78 0.58 6.60
N LYS A 50 10.57 0.81 7.65
CA LYS A 50 11.61 1.86 7.70
C LYS A 50 12.73 1.80 6.64
N ASP A 51 12.94 0.66 5.99
CA ASP A 51 13.89 0.46 4.87
C ASP A 51 13.23 0.63 3.50
N ILE A 52 11.90 0.79 3.47
CA ILE A 52 11.08 0.95 2.27
C ILE A 52 10.51 2.37 2.19
N ILE A 53 10.15 2.93 3.35
CA ILE A 53 9.54 4.23 3.53
C ILE A 53 10.51 5.09 4.32
N ASP A 54 11.06 6.11 3.67
CA ASP A 54 11.97 7.05 4.31
C ASP A 54 11.19 8.13 5.06
N GLU A 55 10.04 8.56 4.50
CA GLU A 55 9.17 9.56 5.11
C GLU A 55 7.71 9.10 5.08
N LEU A 56 7.04 9.27 6.21
CA LEU A 56 5.61 9.03 6.34
C LEU A 56 5.04 10.10 7.25
N GLN A 57 4.13 10.89 6.70
CA GLN A 57 3.34 11.85 7.45
C GLN A 57 1.87 11.49 7.33
N VAL A 58 1.13 11.63 8.43
CA VAL A 58 -0.31 11.44 8.47
C VAL A 58 -0.93 12.72 9.02
N THR A 59 -1.84 13.30 8.27
CA THR A 59 -2.53 14.55 8.62
C THR A 59 -4.04 14.36 8.51
N ASN A 60 -4.80 15.34 8.99
CA ASN A 60 -6.27 15.36 8.89
C ASN A 60 -6.95 14.08 9.41
N ILE A 61 -6.42 13.48 10.47
CA ILE A 61 -7.02 12.27 11.05
C ILE A 61 -8.37 12.65 11.68
N GLN A 62 -9.44 12.18 11.06
CA GLN A 62 -10.82 12.28 11.55
C GLN A 62 -11.42 10.87 11.65
N ASP A 63 -12.64 10.76 12.18
CA ASP A 63 -13.33 9.48 12.24
C ASP A 63 -13.57 8.93 10.82
N GLY A 64 -12.82 7.89 10.47
CA GLY A 64 -12.94 7.22 9.18
C GLY A 64 -12.21 7.91 8.02
N THR A 65 -11.51 9.04 8.20
CA THR A 65 -10.65 9.61 7.14
C THR A 65 -9.26 10.04 7.63
N ALA A 66 -8.27 9.98 6.74
CA ALA A 66 -6.93 10.51 6.98
C ALA A 66 -6.23 10.83 5.65
N SER A 67 -5.30 11.79 5.68
CA SER A 67 -4.41 12.11 4.56
C SER A 67 -3.01 11.58 4.84
N TYR A 68 -2.40 10.94 3.84
CA TYR A 68 -1.08 10.33 3.92
C TYR A 68 -0.13 10.96 2.92
N PHE A 69 1.06 11.32 3.38
CA PHE A 69 2.21 11.59 2.53
C PHE A 69 3.27 10.53 2.79
N ILE A 70 3.64 9.80 1.74
CA ILE A 70 4.60 8.69 1.79
C ILE A 70 5.73 9.00 0.81
N VAL A 71 6.97 9.00 1.29
CA VAL A 71 8.17 9.05 0.44
C VAL A 71 8.89 7.71 0.55
N PHE A 72 9.02 7.04 -0.59
CA PHE A 72 9.72 5.77 -0.66
C PHE A 72 11.24 5.99 -0.67
N HIS A 73 11.94 4.95 -0.27
CA HIS A 73 13.38 4.86 -0.46
C HIS A 73 13.74 4.99 -1.96
N HIS A 74 14.86 5.65 -2.27
CA HIS A 74 15.24 5.96 -3.65
C HIS A 74 15.95 4.77 -4.33
N TYR A 75 15.23 3.67 -4.50
CA TYR A 75 15.75 2.38 -5.01
C TYR A 75 16.49 2.45 -6.35
N PHE A 76 16.19 3.45 -7.17
CA PHE A 76 16.65 3.53 -8.56
C PHE A 76 17.47 4.80 -8.84
N LYS A 77 18.06 5.40 -7.80
CA LYS A 77 18.88 6.61 -7.91
C LYS A 77 19.99 6.47 -8.95
N ASP A 78 20.68 5.33 -8.95
CA ASP A 78 21.86 5.09 -9.78
C ASP A 78 21.55 4.97 -11.27
N ILE A 79 20.30 4.68 -11.63
CA ILE A 79 19.83 4.58 -13.01
C ILE A 79 18.98 5.80 -13.43
N GLY A 80 19.01 6.87 -12.63
CA GLY A 80 18.38 8.15 -12.96
C GLY A 80 16.86 8.22 -12.80
N PHE A 81 16.23 7.20 -12.22
CA PHE A 81 14.80 7.27 -11.90
C PHE A 81 14.58 8.25 -10.75
N PRO A 82 13.47 9.01 -10.75
CA PRO A 82 13.17 9.92 -9.67
C PRO A 82 12.77 9.15 -8.41
N ARG A 83 12.85 9.84 -7.27
CA ARG A 83 12.39 9.27 -6.01
C ARG A 83 10.87 9.31 -5.96
N LEU A 84 10.22 8.21 -5.61
CA LEU A 84 8.76 8.11 -5.66
C LEU A 84 8.12 8.63 -4.37
N SER A 85 7.02 9.35 -4.50
CA SER A 85 6.15 9.74 -3.40
C SER A 85 4.68 9.48 -3.71
N LEU A 86 3.87 9.22 -2.68
CA LEU A 86 2.42 9.09 -2.75
C LEU A 86 1.75 10.11 -1.83
N HIS A 87 0.68 10.69 -2.34
CA HIS A 87 -0.23 11.57 -1.61
C HIS A 87 -1.61 10.95 -1.66
N LEU A 88 -2.10 10.44 -0.53
CA LEU A 88 -3.34 9.69 -0.46
C LEU A 88 -4.32 10.40 0.47
N ASP A 89 -5.56 10.59 0.03
CA ASP A 89 -6.69 10.72 0.94
C ASP A 89 -7.30 9.33 1.10
N VAL A 90 -7.47 8.89 2.35
CA VAL A 90 -7.91 7.53 2.67
C VAL A 90 -9.19 7.61 3.48
N THR A 91 -10.23 6.98 2.99
CA THR A 91 -11.47 6.75 3.72
C THR A 91 -11.52 5.31 4.18
N ARG A 92 -11.73 5.10 5.48
CA ARG A 92 -11.89 3.79 6.12
C ARG A 92 -13.34 3.57 6.50
N THR A 93 -13.92 2.48 6.04
CA THR A 93 -15.25 2.02 6.42
C THR A 93 -15.16 0.61 7.01
N LYS A 94 -16.06 0.30 7.95
CA LYS A 94 -16.20 -1.03 8.54
C LYS A 94 -17.62 -1.52 8.33
N THR A 95 -17.77 -2.63 7.64
CA THR A 95 -19.08 -3.28 7.43
C THR A 95 -18.95 -4.75 7.81
N ASN A 96 -19.58 -5.14 8.92
CA ASN A 96 -19.44 -6.48 9.50
C ASN A 96 -17.96 -6.83 9.76
N ASN A 97 -17.48 -7.89 9.10
CA ASN A 97 -16.13 -8.43 9.15
C ASN A 97 -15.23 -7.88 8.04
N ILE A 98 -15.68 -6.87 7.30
CA ILE A 98 -14.93 -6.26 6.20
C ILE A 98 -14.48 -4.88 6.63
N LEU A 99 -13.16 -4.67 6.59
CA LEU A 99 -12.56 -3.35 6.71
C LEU A 99 -12.09 -2.89 5.34
N GLU A 100 -12.63 -1.78 4.87
CA GLU A 100 -12.36 -1.25 3.54
C GLU A 100 -11.66 0.11 3.64
N PHE A 101 -10.62 0.28 2.84
CA PHE A 101 -9.90 1.53 2.66
C PHE A 101 -10.01 1.94 1.21
N ILE A 102 -10.66 3.09 0.97
CA ILE A 102 -10.73 3.71 -0.33
C ILE A 102 -9.67 4.81 -0.35
N CYS A 103 -8.68 4.64 -1.21
CA CYS A 103 -7.54 5.54 -1.35
C CYS A 103 -7.69 6.33 -2.65
N SER A 104 -7.69 7.65 -2.58
CA SER A 104 -7.69 8.56 -3.74
C SER A 104 -6.45 9.46 -3.71
N ASN A 105 -6.07 10.04 -4.86
CA ASN A 105 -5.05 11.10 -4.85
C ASN A 105 -5.50 12.23 -3.92
N ALA A 106 -4.63 12.68 -3.03
CA ALA A 106 -4.97 13.80 -2.17
C ALA A 106 -5.15 15.07 -3.01
N ILE A 107 -6.29 15.74 -2.85
CA ILE A 107 -6.62 16.96 -3.62
C ILE A 107 -5.81 18.15 -3.09
N ASN A 108 -5.43 18.10 -1.81
CA ASN A 108 -4.74 19.18 -1.10
C ASN A 108 -3.42 18.69 -0.48
N GLY A 109 -2.35 18.72 -1.25
CA GLY A 109 -0.98 18.55 -0.73
C GLY A 109 -0.03 18.46 -1.92
N THR A 110 0.90 19.38 -2.15
CA THR A 110 1.66 20.22 -1.23
C THR A 110 2.31 21.32 -2.06
N THR A 111 2.22 22.58 -1.60
CA THR A 111 2.79 23.74 -2.29
C THR A 111 4.32 23.83 -2.22
N ASN A 112 5.00 22.91 -1.50
CA ASN A 112 6.46 22.86 -1.34
C ASN A 112 6.99 21.43 -1.47
N LEU A 113 6.81 20.79 -2.62
CA LEU A 113 7.46 19.49 -2.88
C LEU A 113 8.90 19.70 -3.27
N ASN A 114 9.79 18.87 -2.73
CA ASN A 114 11.14 18.77 -3.23
C ASN A 114 11.07 18.40 -4.72
N PRO A 115 11.71 19.15 -5.64
CA PRO A 115 11.68 18.86 -7.07
C PRO A 115 12.22 17.46 -7.43
N ASP A 116 12.96 16.81 -6.52
CA ASP A 116 13.49 15.46 -6.71
C ASP A 116 12.43 14.35 -6.57
N TYR A 117 11.20 14.68 -6.15
CA TYR A 117 10.13 13.72 -5.93
C TYR A 117 9.21 13.62 -7.13
N PHE A 118 8.96 12.39 -7.57
CA PHE A 118 7.93 12.06 -8.54
C PHE A 118 6.69 11.56 -7.81
N ILE A 119 5.61 12.36 -7.89
CA ILE A 119 4.32 11.99 -7.32
C ILE A 119 3.68 10.93 -8.22
N LEU A 120 3.46 9.75 -7.66
CA LEU A 120 2.68 8.71 -8.30
C LEU A 120 1.20 9.12 -8.30
N SER A 121 0.57 9.14 -9.47
CA SER A 121 -0.86 9.35 -9.63
C SER A 121 -1.58 8.06 -9.99
N PHE A 122 -2.76 7.86 -9.42
CA PHE A 122 -3.66 6.74 -9.64
C PHE A 122 -5.11 7.25 -9.57
N GLU A 123 -6.12 6.54 -10.09
CA GLU A 123 -7.51 7.02 -9.98
C GLU A 123 -8.01 6.90 -8.54
N THR A 124 -8.19 5.66 -8.14
CA THR A 124 -8.59 5.24 -6.80
C THR A 124 -8.13 3.79 -6.70
N PHE A 125 -7.64 3.39 -5.54
CA PHE A 125 -7.40 1.99 -5.26
C PHE A 125 -8.06 1.61 -3.95
N THR A 126 -8.52 0.38 -3.88
CA THR A 126 -9.27 -0.12 -2.73
C THR A 126 -8.47 -1.21 -2.07
N ILE A 127 -8.34 -1.14 -0.75
CA ILE A 127 -7.83 -2.22 0.09
C ILE A 127 -9.02 -2.77 0.86
N GLN A 128 -9.34 -4.04 0.65
CA GLN A 128 -10.37 -4.75 1.40
C GLN A 128 -9.71 -5.80 2.28
N MET A 129 -10.07 -5.79 3.56
CA MET A 129 -9.63 -6.77 4.53
C MET A 129 -10.81 -7.53 5.08
N TYR A 130 -10.86 -8.84 4.81
CA TYR A 130 -11.84 -9.76 5.35
C TYR A 130 -11.26 -10.39 6.61
N ILE A 131 -11.84 -10.04 7.75
CA ILE A 131 -11.36 -10.44 9.07
C ILE A 131 -12.25 -11.59 9.57
N ASN A 132 -11.68 -12.78 9.66
CA ASN A 132 -12.29 -13.94 10.30
C ASN A 132 -11.57 -14.23 11.62
N ASP A 133 -12.16 -15.12 12.43
CA ASP A 133 -11.66 -15.49 13.77
C ASP A 133 -10.19 -15.93 13.80
N PHE A 134 -9.66 -16.46 12.69
CA PHE A 134 -8.31 -17.02 12.61
C PHE A 134 -7.45 -16.45 11.46
N SER A 135 -8.00 -15.55 10.65
CA SER A 135 -7.34 -15.12 9.42
C SER A 135 -7.78 -13.73 8.98
N ILE A 136 -6.85 -12.97 8.41
CA ILE A 136 -7.11 -11.73 7.70
C ILE A 136 -6.77 -11.97 6.23
N LYS A 137 -7.77 -11.89 5.35
CA LYS A 137 -7.55 -11.89 3.91
C LYS A 137 -7.51 -10.46 3.41
N ILE A 138 -6.45 -10.12 2.69
CA ILE A 138 -6.21 -8.79 2.14
C ILE A 138 -6.39 -8.87 0.63
N PHE A 139 -7.25 -8.04 0.09
CA PHE A 139 -7.46 -7.86 -1.34
C PHE A 139 -7.16 -6.40 -1.69
N ILE A 140 -6.32 -6.18 -2.69
CA ILE A 140 -6.01 -4.85 -3.21
C ILE A 140 -6.21 -4.87 -4.71
N GLU A 141 -6.96 -3.90 -5.22
CA GLU A 141 -7.08 -3.62 -6.64
C GLU A 141 -6.61 -2.19 -6.92
N ILE A 142 -5.65 -2.04 -7.82
CA ILE A 142 -5.05 -0.75 -8.17
C ILE A 142 -4.97 -0.57 -9.68
N ALA A 143 -5.39 0.60 -10.14
CA ALA A 143 -5.20 1.09 -11.50
C ALA A 143 -4.27 2.32 -11.46
N ILE A 144 -3.08 2.18 -12.04
CA ILE A 144 -2.05 3.22 -12.05
C ILE A 144 -2.18 4.05 -13.33
N HIS A 145 -2.37 5.36 -13.18
CA HIS A 145 -2.42 6.29 -14.30
C HIS A 145 -1.02 6.89 -14.51
N CYS A 146 -0.22 6.20 -15.33
CA CYS A 146 1.05 6.73 -15.80
C CYS A 146 1.01 6.92 -17.33
N PRO A 147 1.63 7.97 -17.87
CA PRO A 147 1.65 8.26 -19.31
C PRO A 147 2.58 7.32 -20.09
N PHE A 148 3.20 6.35 -19.43
CA PHE A 148 4.15 5.41 -19.99
C PHE A 148 3.79 3.97 -19.58
N GLU A 149 4.30 3.00 -20.34
CA GLU A 149 4.20 1.60 -19.97
C GLU A 149 5.23 1.28 -18.87
N ILE A 150 4.79 0.58 -17.82
CA ILE A 150 5.71 0.11 -16.78
C ILE A 150 6.51 -1.06 -17.36
N GLU A 151 7.81 -0.85 -17.51
CA GLU A 151 8.75 -1.86 -18.00
C GLU A 151 8.73 -3.14 -17.14
N PRO A 152 8.81 -4.34 -17.73
CA PRO A 152 8.70 -5.61 -16.99
C PRO A 152 9.72 -5.78 -15.85
N PHE A 153 10.91 -5.20 -15.96
CA PHE A 153 11.91 -5.27 -14.90
C PHE A 153 11.53 -4.38 -13.70
N VAL A 154 10.92 -3.21 -13.94
CA VAL A 154 10.40 -2.33 -12.88
C VAL A 154 9.26 -3.03 -12.16
N GLU A 155 8.33 -3.64 -12.92
CA GLU A 155 7.21 -4.41 -12.38
C GLU A 155 7.69 -5.53 -11.43
N LYS A 156 8.71 -6.29 -11.85
CA LYS A 156 9.33 -7.33 -11.00
C LYS A 156 9.92 -6.77 -9.70
N ILE A 157 10.61 -5.62 -9.75
CA ILE A 157 11.24 -5.04 -8.57
C ILE A 157 10.19 -4.50 -7.60
N VAL A 158 9.15 -3.82 -8.12
CA VAL A 158 8.02 -3.34 -7.31
C VAL A 158 7.31 -4.52 -6.63
N ILE A 159 7.09 -5.62 -7.35
CA ILE A 159 6.54 -6.87 -6.77
C ILE A 159 7.39 -7.37 -5.60
N GLN A 160 8.72 -7.34 -5.70
CA GLN A 160 9.61 -7.73 -4.60
C GLN A 160 9.48 -6.80 -3.39
N ILE A 161 9.32 -5.49 -3.61
CA ILE A 161 9.10 -4.52 -2.53
C ILE A 161 7.77 -4.80 -1.83
N ILE A 162 6.69 -4.99 -2.58
CA ILE A 162 5.35 -5.31 -2.07
C ILE A 162 5.38 -6.63 -1.28
N HIS A 163 6.04 -7.66 -1.82
CA HIS A 163 6.20 -8.95 -1.14
C HIS A 163 6.95 -8.80 0.20
N LYS A 164 8.03 -8.01 0.24
CA LYS A 164 8.73 -7.70 1.49
C LYS A 164 7.85 -6.98 2.50
N MET A 165 7.05 -5.99 2.07
CA MET A 165 6.08 -5.31 2.94
C MET A 165 5.06 -6.31 3.50
N PHE A 166 4.47 -7.13 2.65
CA PHE A 166 3.50 -8.15 3.04
C PHE A 166 4.08 -9.13 4.06
N LEU A 167 5.28 -9.68 3.81
CA LEU A 167 5.92 -10.62 4.73
C LEU A 167 6.19 -10.02 6.11
N ARG A 168 6.53 -8.72 6.18
CA ARG A 168 6.75 -8.03 7.45
C ARG A 168 5.45 -7.86 8.21
N LEU A 169 4.38 -7.45 7.53
CA LEU A 169 3.05 -7.35 8.13
C LEU A 169 2.57 -8.71 8.63
N LYS A 170 2.70 -9.74 7.79
CA LYS A 170 2.36 -11.11 8.10
C LYS A 170 3.08 -11.58 9.37
N ARG A 171 4.40 -11.44 9.42
CA ARG A 171 5.19 -11.79 10.62
C ARG A 171 4.79 -10.98 11.84
N PHE A 172 4.57 -9.68 11.69
CA PHE A 172 4.16 -8.83 12.81
C PHE A 172 2.82 -9.27 13.43
N ILE A 173 1.90 -9.75 12.60
CA ILE A 173 0.56 -10.19 13.05
C ILE A 173 0.56 -11.64 13.56
N GLU A 174 1.38 -12.52 12.97
CA GLU A 174 1.41 -13.95 13.29
C GLU A 174 2.21 -14.32 14.55
N ILE A 175 3.01 -13.40 15.10
CA ILE A 175 3.76 -13.58 16.36
C ILE A 175 2.80 -13.54 17.56
#